data_AF-A0A7K5V6H1-F1
#
_entry.id   AF-A0A7K5V6H1-F1
#
_cell.length_a   1.000
_cell.length_b   1.000
_cell.length_c   1.000
_cell.angle_alpha   90.00
_cell.angle_beta   90.00
_cell.angle_gamma   90.00
#
_symmetry.space_group_name_H-M   'P 1'
#
loop_
_entity.id
_entity.type
_entity.pdbx_description
1 polymer ?
#
loop_
_entity_poly.entity_id
_entity_poly.type
_entity_poly.pdbx_seq_one_letter_code
_entity_poly.pdbx_strand_id
1 'polypeptide(L)'
;RGTALWPLFKMSYSCSKVGDPRPGQPYKGGNFCAFLPENKEGLKTAKLLKKAFERGLTFQIKSCDGEERVTWGPIPHKTSWDGGKARNGYPDAQYLREVGAVL
;
A
#
# COMPACT_ATOMS: atom_id res chain seq x y z
N ARG A 1 -7.53 2.11 -13.63
CA ARG A 1 -6.71 3.08 -14.39
C ARG A 1 -6.13 4.05 -13.36
N GLY A 2 -4.80 4.09 -13.19
CA GLY A 2 -4.16 5.01 -12.24
C GLY A 2 -4.25 6.43 -12.77
N THR A 3 -4.63 7.38 -11.93
CA THR A 3 -4.54 8.81 -12.27
C THR A 3 -3.06 9.21 -12.14
N ALA A 4 -2.48 9.78 -13.20
CA ALA A 4 -1.13 10.32 -13.17
C ALA A 4 -1.17 11.73 -12.55
N LEU A 5 -0.41 11.93 -11.47
CA LEU A 5 -0.03 13.24 -10.95
C LEU A 5 1.46 13.39 -11.27
N TRP A 6 1.78 13.75 -12.51
CA TRP A 6 3.15 13.81 -13.00
C TRP A 6 4.07 14.52 -11.98
N PRO A 7 5.16 13.90 -11.51
CA PRO A 7 5.83 12.69 -12.03
C PRO A 7 5.49 11.37 -11.27
N LEU A 8 4.30 11.23 -10.69
CA LEU A 8 3.84 10.06 -9.93
C LEU A 8 2.59 9.41 -10.55
N PHE A 9 2.44 8.09 -10.40
CA PHE A 9 1.17 7.40 -10.66
C PHE A 9 0.55 6.84 -9.38
N LYS A 10 -0.78 6.79 -9.36
CA LYS A 10 -1.59 6.26 -8.26
C LYS A 10 -1.90 4.77 -8.45
N MET A 11 -1.53 3.95 -7.48
CA MET A 11 -2.01 2.58 -7.31
C MET A 11 -3.13 2.56 -6.28
N SER A 12 -4.27 1.99 -6.66
CA SER A 12 -5.42 1.82 -5.77
C SER A 12 -5.61 0.34 -5.45
N TYR A 13 -5.89 0.03 -4.19
CA TYR A 13 -6.27 -1.29 -3.71
C TYR A 13 -7.62 -1.17 -3.00
N SER A 14 -8.51 -2.11 -3.26
CA SER A 14 -9.76 -2.26 -2.50
C SER A 14 -9.73 -3.61 -1.80
N CYS A 15 -9.87 -3.60 -0.49
CA CYS A 15 -10.09 -4.80 0.29
C CYS A 15 -11.53 -4.77 0.78
N SER A 16 -12.42 -5.49 0.10
CA SER A 16 -13.84 -5.64 0.46
C SER A 16 -14.05 -7.10 0.90
N LYS A 17 -14.70 -7.32 2.04
CA LYS A 17 -14.78 -8.65 2.67
C LYS A 17 -15.93 -9.50 2.09
N VAL A 18 -15.62 -10.73 1.65
CA VAL A 18 -16.37 -11.98 1.93
C VAL A 18 -15.32 -13.11 1.85
N GLY A 19 -14.78 -13.54 2.98
CA GLY A 19 -13.74 -14.58 3.00
C GLY A 19 -12.76 -14.32 4.13
N ASP A 20 -13.11 -14.81 5.31
CA ASP A 20 -12.27 -14.70 6.49
C ASP A 20 -11.02 -15.59 6.38
N PRO A 21 -9.83 -15.10 6.77
CA PRO A 21 -8.74 -15.98 7.19
C PRO A 21 -8.97 -16.58 8.59
N ARG A 22 -9.91 -16.04 9.39
CA ARG A 22 -10.35 -16.58 10.69
C ARG A 22 -11.88 -16.68 10.75
N PRO A 23 -12.47 -17.88 10.77
CA PRO A 23 -13.92 -18.02 10.78
C PRO A 23 -14.55 -17.31 11.98
N GLY A 24 -15.48 -16.38 11.75
CA GLY A 24 -16.41 -15.89 12.79
C GLY A 24 -16.29 -14.42 13.22
N GLN A 25 -15.32 -13.64 12.72
CA GLN A 25 -15.23 -12.20 13.04
C GLN A 25 -15.22 -11.32 11.79
N PRO A 26 -16.25 -10.50 11.54
CA PRO A 26 -16.23 -9.55 10.42
C PRO A 26 -15.13 -8.49 10.62
N TYR A 27 -14.40 -8.17 9.55
CA TYR A 27 -13.40 -7.10 9.52
C TYR A 27 -13.92 -6.01 8.60
N LYS A 28 -13.65 -4.75 8.93
CA LYS A 28 -13.95 -3.62 8.05
C LYS A 28 -12.90 -3.54 6.96
N GLY A 29 -13.38 -3.67 5.72
CA GLY A 29 -12.58 -3.43 4.52
C GLY A 29 -12.17 -1.97 4.36
N GLY A 30 -11.46 -1.65 3.28
CA GLY A 30 -10.99 -0.29 3.04
C GLY A 30 -10.49 -0.05 1.61
N ASN A 31 -10.44 1.23 1.26
CA ASN A 31 -9.82 1.72 0.03
C ASN A 31 -8.46 2.31 0.37
N PHE A 32 -7.43 1.79 -0.28
CA PHE A 32 -6.05 2.16 -0.04
C PHE A 32 -5.44 2.70 -1.32
N CYS A 33 -4.64 3.76 -1.19
CA CYS A 33 -3.98 4.40 -2.32
C CYS A 33 -2.51 4.60 -2.00
N ALA A 34 -1.65 4.34 -2.98
CA ALA A 34 -0.22 4.59 -2.89
C ALA A 34 0.31 5.27 -4.16
N PHE A 35 1.38 6.06 -4.02
CA PHE A 35 2.01 6.81 -5.09
C PHE A 35 3.42 6.30 -5.36
N LEU A 36 3.74 6.10 -6.63
CA LEU A 36 5.06 5.69 -7.09
C LEU A 36 5.56 6.63 -8.17
N PRO A 37 6.88 6.87 -8.27
CA PRO A 37 7.44 7.67 -9.33
C PRO A 37 7.24 6.97 -10.67
N GLU A 38 6.90 7.77 -11.68
CA GLU A 38 6.72 7.32 -13.06
C GLU A 38 8.08 7.20 -13.76
N ASN A 39 8.94 6.36 -13.19
CA ASN A 39 10.25 6.05 -13.73
C ASN A 39 10.50 4.54 -13.72
N LYS A 40 11.64 4.10 -14.29
CA LYS A 40 11.98 2.67 -14.42
C LYS A 40 12.00 1.94 -13.07
N GLU A 41 12.43 2.60 -12.00
CA GLU A 41 12.51 2.01 -10.67
C GLU A 41 11.12 1.90 -10.02
N GLY A 42 10.32 2.96 -10.08
CA GLY A 42 8.94 2.94 -9.59
C GLY A 42 8.07 1.91 -10.31
N LEU A 43 8.26 1.72 -11.62
CA LEU A 43 7.59 0.65 -12.38
C LEU A 43 8.03 -0.76 -11.95
N LYS A 44 9.31 -0.96 -11.60
CA LYS A 44 9.79 -2.24 -11.04
C LYS A 44 9.17 -2.50 -9.67
N THR A 45 9.19 -1.50 -8.79
CA THR A 45 8.59 -1.57 -7.45
C THR A 45 7.09 -1.87 -7.54
N ALA A 46 6.37 -1.26 -8.48
CA ALA A 46 4.94 -1.54 -8.70
C ALA A 46 4.66 -3.02 -9.02
N LYS A 47 5.50 -3.64 -9.84
CA LYS A 47 5.39 -5.08 -10.17
C LYS A 47 5.61 -5.95 -8.94
N LEU A 48 6.57 -5.59 -8.08
CA LEU A 48 6.84 -6.30 -6.84
C LEU A 48 5.70 -6.14 -5.83
N LEU A 49 5.19 -4.91 -5.66
CA LEU A 49 4.04 -4.63 -4.80
C LEU A 49 2.78 -5.37 -5.26
N LYS A 50 2.56 -5.48 -6.57
CA LYS A 50 1.47 -6.29 -7.12
C LYS A 50 1.61 -7.76 -6.72
N LYS A 51 2.81 -8.34 -6.85
CA LYS A 51 3.08 -9.71 -6.40
C LYS A 51 2.91 -9.89 -4.89
N ALA A 52 3.34 -8.90 -4.10
CA ALA A 52 3.14 -8.90 -2.65
C ALA A 52 1.64 -8.87 -2.28
N PHE A 53 0.84 -8.11 -3.03
CA PHE A 53 -0.61 -8.06 -2.85
C PHE A 53 -1.26 -9.40 -3.18
N GLU A 54 -0.90 -10.01 -4.31
CA GLU A 54 -1.37 -11.34 -4.70
C GLU A 54 -1.00 -12.43 -3.67
N ARG A 55 0.10 -12.24 -2.94
CA ARG A 55 0.55 -13.13 -1.84
C ARG A 55 -0.03 -12.77 -0.47
N GLY A 56 -0.87 -11.74 -0.38
CA GLY A 56 -1.45 -11.29 0.90
C GLY A 56 -0.48 -10.60 1.85
N LEU A 57 0.66 -10.10 1.37
CA LEU A 57 1.71 -9.44 2.19
C LEU A 57 1.53 -7.92 2.32
N THR A 58 0.69 -7.32 1.48
CA THR A 58 0.48 -5.86 1.43
C THR A 58 -0.32 -5.32 2.61
N PHE A 59 -1.26 -6.11 3.12
CA PHE A 59 -2.21 -5.70 4.15
C PHE A 59 -2.17 -6.64 5.33
N GLN A 60 -2.62 -6.14 6.48
CA GLN A 60 -2.81 -6.94 7.69
C GLN A 60 -4.10 -6.52 8.40
N ILE A 61 -4.70 -7.43 9.15
CA ILE A 61 -5.86 -7.14 9.99
C ILE A 61 -5.34 -6.70 11.37
N LYS A 62 -5.76 -5.52 11.82
CA LYS A 62 -5.50 -5.03 13.18
C LYS A 62 -6.82 -4.90 13.93
N SER A 63 -6.81 -5.31 15.20
CA SER A 63 -7.92 -5.05 16.13
C SER A 63 -7.69 -3.71 16.82
N CYS A 64 -8.66 -2.81 16.73
CA CYS A 64 -8.67 -1.52 17.43
C CYS A 64 -10.04 -1.37 18.08
N ASP A 65 -10.07 -1.20 19.41
CA ASP A 65 -11.30 -1.00 20.18
C ASP A 65 -12.37 -2.10 19.96
N GLY A 66 -11.93 -3.35 19.81
CA GLY A 66 -12.82 -4.50 19.57
C GLY A 66 -13.29 -4.65 18.12
N GLU A 67 -12.86 -3.77 17.21
CA GLU A 67 -13.14 -3.87 15.78
C GLU A 67 -11.91 -4.30 14.98
N GLU A 68 -12.07 -5.34 14.16
CA GLU A 68 -11.06 -5.72 13.18
C GLU A 68 -11.13 -4.83 11.95
N ARG A 69 -9.99 -4.28 11.54
CA ARG A 69 -9.87 -3.41 10.35
C ARG A 69 -8.66 -3.81 9.52
N VAL A 70 -8.83 -3.73 8.20
CA VAL A 70 -7.70 -3.86 7.27
C VAL A 70 -6.83 -2.63 7.40
N THR A 71 -5.52 -2.82 7.49
CA THR A 71 -4.53 -1.75 7.56
C THR A 71 -3.33 -2.12 6.68
N TRP A 72 -2.48 -1.13 6.36
CA TRP A 72 -1.21 -1.41 5.70
C TRP A 72 -0.38 -2.42 6.51
N GLY A 73 0.20 -3.38 5.79
CA GLY A 73 1.14 -4.35 6.33
C GLY A 73 2.52 -3.75 6.59
N PRO A 74 3.56 -4.59 6.70
CA PRO A 74 4.92 -4.15 6.99
C PRO A 74 5.60 -3.44 5.80
N ILE A 75 5.08 -3.60 4.59
CA ILE A 75 5.65 -2.98 3.39
C ILE A 75 5.32 -1.48 3.40
N PRO A 76 6.31 -0.58 3.37
CA PRO A 76 6.07 0.86 3.39
C PRO A 76 5.42 1.33 2.09
N HIS A 77 4.43 2.22 2.20
CA HIS A 77 3.72 2.81 1.07
C HIS A 77 3.67 4.33 1.19
N LYS A 78 3.80 5.03 0.07
CA LYS A 78 3.58 6.48 0.00
C LYS A 78 2.10 6.80 -0.20
N THR A 79 1.41 7.22 0.86
CA THR A 79 -0.03 7.54 0.83
C THR A 79 -0.33 9.00 0.50
N SER A 80 0.70 9.85 0.43
CA SER A 80 0.61 11.24 -0.03
C SER A 80 1.50 11.45 -1.25
N TRP A 81 1.13 12.37 -2.14
CA TRP A 81 2.02 12.82 -3.23
C TRP A 81 3.02 13.89 -2.76
N ASP A 82 2.76 14.56 -1.63
CA ASP A 82 3.56 15.67 -1.11
C ASP A 82 3.86 15.55 0.40
N GLY A 83 4.59 16.54 0.94
CA GLY A 83 4.88 16.66 2.37
C GLY A 83 6.04 15.80 2.86
N GLY A 84 6.79 15.19 1.94
CA GLY A 84 7.99 14.41 2.23
C GLY A 84 7.75 13.18 3.12
N LYS A 85 8.83 12.60 3.63
CA LYS A 85 8.80 11.39 4.47
C LYS A 85 7.86 11.52 5.68
N ALA A 86 7.80 12.69 6.31
CA ALA A 86 6.95 12.97 7.47
C ALA A 86 5.45 12.78 7.22
N ARG A 87 4.98 12.99 5.97
CA ARG A 87 3.57 12.79 5.59
C ARG A 87 3.35 11.55 4.73
N ASN A 88 4.29 10.60 4.77
CA ASN A 88 4.30 9.44 3.87
C ASN A 88 4.17 9.85 2.40
N GLY A 89 4.84 10.95 2.00
CA GLY A 89 4.81 11.47 0.63
C GLY A 89 6.19 11.82 0.09
N TYR A 90 6.21 12.58 -1.01
CA TYR A 90 7.43 12.98 -1.71
C TYR A 90 7.78 14.46 -1.42
N PRO A 91 9.06 14.87 -1.62
CA PRO A 91 10.21 14.05 -2.02
C PRO A 91 10.70 13.10 -0.91
N ASP A 92 11.14 11.91 -1.30
CA ASP A 92 11.82 10.94 -0.44
C ASP A 92 12.73 10.05 -1.30
N ALA A 93 14.03 10.33 -1.27
CA ALA A 93 15.01 9.61 -2.08
C ALA A 93 15.30 8.18 -1.57
N GLN A 94 14.95 7.87 -0.31
CA GLN A 94 15.26 6.57 0.30
C GLN A 94 14.13 5.55 0.06
N TYR A 95 12.91 6.02 -0.20
CA TYR A 95 11.73 5.17 -0.26
C TYR A 95 11.86 3.93 -1.17
N LEU A 96 12.32 4.09 -2.43
CA LEU A 96 12.43 2.95 -3.35
C LEU A 96 13.45 1.91 -2.87
N ARG A 97 14.53 2.35 -2.22
CA ARG A 97 15.53 1.48 -1.62
C ARG A 97 14.97 0.73 -0.40
N GLU A 98 14.24 1.44 0.47
CA GLU A 98 13.60 0.85 1.64
C GLU A 98 12.58 -0.22 1.24
N VAL A 99 11.72 0.08 0.26
CA VAL A 99 10.75 -0.89 -0.27
C VAL A 99 11.44 -2.08 -0.93
N GLY A 100 12.48 -1.84 -1.72
CA GLY A 100 13.24 -2.91 -2.39
C GLY A 100 14.02 -3.82 -1.44
N ALA A 101 14.29 -3.38 -0.20
CA ALA A 101 14.90 -4.23 0.82
C ALA A 101 13.89 -5.15 1.53
N VAL A 102 12.60 -4.82 1.45
CA VAL A 102 11.49 -5.55 2.10
C VAL A 102 10.80 -6.52 1.14
N LEU A 103 10.78 -6.20 -0.16
CA LEU A 103 10.13 -6.99 -1.23
C LEU A 103 11.04 -8.03 -1.87
#